data_AF-A0A1D2QJW3-F1
#
_entry.id   AF-A0A1D2QJW3-F1
#
_cell.length_a   1.000
_cell.length_b   1.000
_cell.length_c   1.000
_cell.angle_alpha   90.00
_cell.angle_beta   90.00
_cell.angle_gamma   90.00
#
_symmetry.space_group_name_H-M   'P 1'
#
loop_
_entity.id
_entity.type
_entity.pdbx_description
1 polymer ?
#
loop_
_entity_poly.entity_id
_entity_poly.type
_entity_poly.pdbx_seq_one_letter_code
_entity_poly.pdbx_strand_id
1 'polypeptide(L)'
;MATEATAENTTYEEFLGKVKRISNVQNAAGILGWDQEVVMPEGGTPARSQQRSALSAISHELLTDDEMGELLDELESEDLDDEQAAVVREVRREYERATRVPGELVEEISRTTSEALPKWKKAREEDDFSIFAPTLEKLVELEREYADHIDPDKDPYEVLFEEYEPYLGIDTAEETLAELRDELVPLIEDVRESDVELATPFEGTYDAETQEELSRDVLDTLGYDWDRGRLDTAPHPFSSGTQFDARVTTRFDESDPLGALMSTVHEFGHATYTQGLPDEQYGTPLGQARDLTVHESQSRVWENNVGRSRAFWENFLPLVKERFSDVEDVSVEEMYEAANEVYEDNLIRVEADELTYHMHIVVRFEIEKALIRGEIEVDEVPELWNDKYEEYLGVRPDTDADGCLQDIHWSHGSFGYFPTYSLGSVLAAQLYAKADEDIDDLDGQIRAGEFDDFHDWLTTNIHQYGCLYTTDDLIEHATGESFTADYFLDYVNEKYGALYDLE
;
A
#
# COMPACT_ATOMS: atom_id res chain seq x y z
N MET A 1 0.18 -16.90 -53.63
CA MET A 1 0.20 -15.58 -52.98
C MET A 1 0.44 -15.85 -51.52
N ALA A 2 1.71 -15.80 -51.16
CA ALA A 2 2.26 -16.02 -49.84
C ALA A 2 3.30 -14.91 -49.72
N THR A 3 3.04 -13.94 -48.83
CA THR A 3 3.92 -12.92 -48.23
C THR A 3 3.03 -11.75 -47.80
N GLU A 4 2.40 -11.90 -46.64
CA GLU A 4 1.84 -10.79 -45.83
C GLU A 4 1.60 -11.34 -44.39
N ALA A 5 2.58 -12.13 -43.92
CA ALA A 5 2.67 -12.53 -42.52
C ALA A 5 3.81 -11.69 -41.93
N THR A 6 3.46 -10.90 -40.91
CA THR A 6 4.35 -10.32 -39.90
C THR A 6 5.58 -9.58 -40.45
N ALA A 7 5.40 -8.32 -40.85
CA ALA A 7 6.42 -7.35 -40.51
C ALA A 7 6.27 -7.15 -39.01
N GLU A 8 7.17 -7.75 -38.23
CA GLU A 8 7.40 -7.38 -36.83
C GLU A 8 7.40 -5.85 -36.74
N ASN A 9 6.63 -5.30 -35.80
CA ASN A 9 6.58 -3.86 -35.60
C ASN A 9 7.93 -3.43 -34.99
N THR A 10 8.90 -3.13 -35.86
CA THR A 10 10.27 -2.82 -35.48
C THR A 10 10.36 -1.67 -34.49
N THR A 11 9.45 -0.70 -34.59
CA THR A 11 9.36 0.45 -33.69
C THR A 11 8.96 0.01 -32.28
N TYR A 12 7.90 -0.80 -32.16
CA TYR A 12 7.48 -1.34 -30.86
C TYR A 12 8.55 -2.24 -30.23
N GLU A 13 9.24 -3.06 -31.02
CA GLU A 13 10.33 -3.92 -30.51
C GLU A 13 11.51 -3.11 -29.96
N GLU A 14 11.90 -2.03 -30.64
CA GLU A 14 12.95 -1.10 -30.19
C GLU A 14 12.54 -0.38 -28.90
N PHE A 15 11.30 0.13 -28.86
CA PHE A 15 10.69 0.72 -27.67
C PHE A 15 10.67 -0.25 -26.49
N LEU A 16 10.13 -1.46 -26.68
CA LEU A 16 10.05 -2.49 -25.65
C LEU A 16 11.44 -2.89 -25.12
N GLY A 17 12.45 -2.89 -25.99
CA GLY A 17 13.84 -3.09 -25.61
C GLY A 17 14.37 -2.02 -24.65
N LYS A 18 14.01 -0.74 -24.86
CA LYS A 18 14.34 0.35 -23.93
C LYS A 18 13.57 0.23 -22.62
N VAL A 19 12.26 -0.05 -22.67
CA VAL A 19 11.41 -0.24 -21.48
C VAL A 19 11.99 -1.33 -20.58
N LYS A 20 12.27 -2.52 -21.14
CA LYS A 20 12.90 -3.62 -20.39
C LYS A 20 14.24 -3.24 -19.77
N ARG A 21 15.03 -2.41 -20.44
CA ARG A 21 16.30 -1.92 -19.88
C ARG A 21 16.07 -1.00 -18.68
N ILE A 22 15.12 -0.07 -18.77
CA ILE A 22 14.75 0.82 -17.66
C ILE A 22 14.27 0.00 -16.46
N SER A 23 13.30 -0.90 -16.65
CA SER A 23 12.76 -1.74 -15.58
C SER A 23 13.84 -2.58 -14.90
N ASN A 24 14.82 -3.13 -15.63
CA ASN A 24 15.91 -3.88 -15.01
C ASN A 24 16.87 -3.00 -14.17
N VAL A 25 17.08 -1.74 -14.55
CA VAL A 25 17.84 -0.79 -13.73
C VAL A 25 17.06 -0.46 -12.45
N GLN A 26 15.75 -0.24 -12.55
CA GLN A 26 14.87 0.01 -11.42
C GLN A 26 14.80 -1.20 -10.47
N ASN A 27 14.61 -2.42 -10.99
CA ASN A 27 14.61 -3.65 -10.18
C ASN A 27 15.95 -3.86 -9.47
N ALA A 28 17.08 -3.54 -10.13
CA ALA A 28 18.40 -3.57 -9.49
C ALA A 28 18.53 -2.51 -8.37
N ALA A 29 17.89 -1.35 -8.50
CA ALA A 29 17.82 -0.37 -7.41
C ALA A 29 16.91 -0.84 -6.28
N GLY A 30 15.80 -1.52 -6.60
CA GLY A 30 14.86 -2.11 -5.65
C GLY A 30 15.53 -3.14 -4.73
N ILE A 31 16.29 -4.09 -5.28
CA ILE A 31 17.02 -5.07 -4.47
C ILE A 31 18.09 -4.42 -3.55
N LEU A 32 18.71 -3.33 -4.00
CA LEU A 32 19.61 -2.54 -3.14
C LEU A 32 18.84 -1.81 -2.04
N GLY A 33 17.60 -1.41 -2.30
CA GLY A 33 16.66 -0.91 -1.29
C GLY A 33 16.34 -1.97 -0.25
N TRP A 34 15.91 -3.16 -0.68
CA TRP A 34 15.65 -4.29 0.21
C TRP A 34 16.87 -4.62 1.08
N ASP A 35 18.06 -4.74 0.49
CA ASP A 35 19.28 -5.07 1.25
C ASP A 35 19.58 -4.00 2.31
N GLN A 36 19.29 -2.72 2.01
CA GLN A 36 19.53 -1.59 2.90
C GLN A 36 18.71 -1.71 4.20
N GLU A 37 17.46 -2.17 4.08
CA GLU A 37 16.52 -2.23 5.20
C GLU A 37 16.60 -3.55 5.99
N VAL A 38 17.16 -4.61 5.40
CA VAL A 38 17.12 -5.96 6.01
C VAL A 38 18.50 -6.43 6.52
N VAL A 39 19.54 -6.43 5.68
CA VAL A 39 20.82 -7.11 6.01
C VAL A 39 22.04 -6.20 5.97
N MET A 40 21.93 -5.00 5.41
CA MET A 40 23.06 -4.09 5.25
C MET A 40 23.58 -3.59 6.61
N PRO A 41 24.90 -3.60 6.87
CA PRO A 41 25.45 -2.96 8.06
C PRO A 41 25.21 -1.44 8.06
N GLU A 42 24.92 -0.85 9.22
CA GLU A 42 24.62 0.59 9.40
C GLU A 42 25.65 1.53 8.72
N GLY A 43 26.94 1.19 8.84
CA GLY A 43 28.05 1.96 8.23
C GLY A 43 28.11 1.91 6.70
N GLY A 44 27.28 1.09 6.05
CA GLY A 44 27.17 0.96 4.60
C GLY A 44 26.39 2.10 3.91
N THR A 45 25.57 2.84 4.69
CA THR A 45 24.68 3.89 4.19
C THR A 45 25.33 4.85 3.20
N PRO A 46 26.53 5.45 3.47
CA PRO A 46 27.11 6.42 2.54
C PRO A 46 27.42 5.87 1.14
N ALA A 47 27.75 4.57 1.05
CA ALA A 47 28.00 3.91 -0.23
C ALA A 47 26.70 3.45 -0.89
N ARG A 48 25.75 2.92 -0.10
CA ARG A 48 24.44 2.48 -0.61
C ARG A 48 23.64 3.62 -1.22
N SER A 49 23.62 4.78 -0.57
CA SER A 49 22.95 5.97 -1.11
C SER A 49 23.54 6.35 -2.47
N GLN A 50 24.87 6.37 -2.63
CA GLN A 50 25.52 6.65 -3.92
C GLN A 50 25.18 5.63 -5.00
N GLN A 51 25.12 4.33 -4.65
CA GLN A 51 24.73 3.26 -5.59
C GLN A 51 23.30 3.46 -6.09
N ARG A 52 22.35 3.71 -5.18
CA ARG A 52 20.94 3.93 -5.53
C ARG A 52 20.76 5.22 -6.33
N SER A 53 21.42 6.32 -5.95
CA SER A 53 21.39 7.58 -6.72
C SER A 53 21.93 7.40 -8.13
N ALA A 54 23.01 6.63 -8.31
CA ALA A 54 23.55 6.35 -9.64
C ALA A 54 22.58 5.56 -10.53
N LEU A 55 21.91 4.54 -9.98
CA LEU A 55 20.91 3.77 -10.72
C LEU A 55 19.66 4.60 -11.04
N SER A 56 19.20 5.41 -10.09
CA SER A 56 18.10 6.36 -10.31
C SER A 56 18.42 7.34 -11.44
N ALA A 57 19.62 7.93 -11.44
CA ALA A 57 20.07 8.83 -12.51
C ALA A 57 20.11 8.13 -13.89
N ILE A 58 20.62 6.89 -13.96
CA ILE A 58 20.64 6.10 -15.20
C ILE A 58 19.23 5.78 -15.66
N SER A 59 18.33 5.40 -14.75
CA SER A 59 16.93 5.13 -15.07
C SER A 59 16.25 6.36 -15.65
N HIS A 60 16.45 7.52 -15.02
CA HIS A 60 15.89 8.79 -15.49
C HIS A 60 16.46 9.17 -16.86
N GLU A 61 17.78 9.10 -17.06
CA GLU A 61 18.43 9.38 -18.35
C GLU A 61 17.86 8.50 -19.48
N LEU A 62 17.63 7.21 -19.21
CA LEU A 62 17.07 6.28 -20.19
C LEU A 62 15.58 6.56 -20.49
N LEU A 63 14.80 6.94 -19.48
CA LEU A 63 13.39 7.29 -19.64
C LEU A 63 13.27 8.57 -20.46
N THR A 64 13.98 9.63 -20.10
CA THR A 64 13.87 10.96 -20.73
C THR A 64 14.73 11.14 -21.99
N ASP A 65 15.25 10.05 -22.56
CA ASP A 65 16.07 10.07 -23.77
C ASP A 65 15.25 10.56 -24.99
N ASP A 66 15.86 11.36 -25.87
CA ASP A 66 15.15 11.92 -27.04
C ASP A 66 14.57 10.80 -27.93
N GLU A 67 15.31 9.69 -28.10
CA GLU A 67 14.86 8.53 -28.88
C GLU A 67 13.65 7.84 -28.24
N MET A 68 13.48 7.88 -26.91
CA MET A 68 12.28 7.37 -26.25
C MET A 68 11.05 8.19 -26.68
N GLY A 69 11.17 9.52 -26.68
CA GLY A 69 10.10 10.41 -27.15
C GLY A 69 9.76 10.19 -28.62
N GLU A 70 10.76 10.07 -29.48
CA GLU A 70 10.57 9.78 -30.92
C GLU A 70 9.81 8.46 -31.14
N LEU A 71 10.18 7.40 -30.41
CA LEU A 71 9.51 6.10 -30.49
C LEU A 71 8.06 6.17 -30.00
N LEU A 72 7.82 6.82 -28.86
CA LEU A 72 6.48 7.02 -28.33
C LEU A 72 5.58 7.73 -29.34
N ASP A 73 6.07 8.80 -29.97
CA ASP A 73 5.31 9.59 -30.94
C ASP A 73 5.03 8.83 -32.25
N GLU A 74 5.96 7.99 -32.71
CA GLU A 74 5.72 7.12 -33.86
C GLU A 74 4.61 6.09 -33.55
N LEU A 75 4.69 5.46 -32.37
CA LEU A 75 3.74 4.45 -31.89
C LEU A 75 2.31 4.97 -31.73
N GLU A 76 2.09 6.27 -31.50
CA GLU A 76 0.75 6.88 -31.42
C GLU A 76 -0.06 6.69 -32.72
N SER A 77 0.63 6.57 -33.85
CA SER A 77 0.00 6.46 -35.18
C SER A 77 -0.10 5.03 -35.71
N GLU A 78 0.41 4.05 -34.96
CA GLU A 78 0.46 2.65 -35.36
C GLU A 78 -0.77 1.86 -34.87
N ASP A 79 -1.04 0.74 -35.54
CA ASP A 79 -2.12 -0.19 -35.17
C ASP A 79 -1.57 -1.16 -34.12
N LEU A 80 -1.64 -0.74 -32.84
CA LEU A 80 -1.21 -1.52 -31.68
C LEU A 80 -2.36 -2.42 -31.19
N ASP A 81 -2.01 -3.61 -30.72
CA ASP A 81 -2.96 -4.41 -29.94
C ASP A 81 -3.14 -3.83 -28.52
N ASP A 82 -4.11 -4.34 -27.76
CA ASP A 82 -4.49 -3.79 -26.46
C ASP A 82 -3.33 -3.84 -25.44
N GLU A 83 -2.53 -4.90 -25.46
CA GLU A 83 -1.35 -5.05 -24.59
C GLU A 83 -0.28 -4.03 -24.95
N GLN A 84 0.03 -3.89 -26.23
CA GLN A 84 1.00 -2.91 -26.74
C GLN A 84 0.56 -1.48 -26.41
N ALA A 85 -0.73 -1.17 -26.62
CA ALA A 85 -1.29 0.13 -26.33
C ALA A 85 -1.22 0.47 -24.83
N ALA A 86 -1.46 -0.51 -23.94
CA ALA A 86 -1.32 -0.31 -22.50
C ALA A 86 0.13 -0.02 -22.10
N VAL A 87 1.11 -0.77 -22.62
CA VAL A 87 2.53 -0.50 -22.36
C VAL A 87 2.92 0.91 -22.82
N VAL A 88 2.48 1.32 -24.01
CA VAL A 88 2.76 2.68 -24.53
C VAL A 88 2.08 3.73 -23.66
N ARG A 89 0.84 3.53 -23.21
CA ARG A 89 0.12 4.44 -22.32
C ARG A 89 0.89 4.69 -21.03
N GLU A 90 1.31 3.63 -20.34
CA GLU A 90 2.02 3.77 -19.05
C GLU A 90 3.37 4.46 -19.21
N VAL A 91 4.17 4.04 -20.19
CA VAL A 91 5.51 4.62 -20.39
C VAL A 91 5.42 6.06 -20.91
N ARG A 92 4.42 6.37 -21.75
CA ARG A 92 4.16 7.76 -22.17
C ARG A 92 3.83 8.65 -20.97
N ARG A 93 2.98 8.17 -20.07
CA ARG A 93 2.64 8.91 -18.84
C ARG A 93 3.89 9.20 -18.01
N GLU A 94 4.71 8.18 -17.75
CA GLU A 94 5.97 8.36 -17.01
C GLU A 94 6.92 9.33 -17.73
N TYR A 95 7.09 9.18 -19.04
CA TYR A 95 7.93 10.03 -19.87
C TYR A 95 7.51 11.49 -19.82
N GLU A 96 6.21 11.77 -20.00
CA GLU A 96 5.68 13.13 -20.02
C GLU A 96 5.86 13.81 -18.66
N ARG A 97 5.57 13.10 -17.55
CA ARG A 97 5.79 13.67 -16.21
C ARG A 97 7.27 13.95 -15.96
N ALA A 98 8.15 12.99 -16.28
CA ALA A 98 9.59 13.13 -16.07
C ALA A 98 10.23 14.25 -16.92
N THR A 99 9.69 14.55 -18.10
CA THR A 99 10.24 15.58 -19.01
C THR A 99 9.67 16.98 -18.78
N ARG A 100 8.49 17.10 -18.16
CA ARG A 100 7.87 18.41 -17.84
C ARG A 100 8.56 19.14 -16.68
N VAL A 101 9.20 18.39 -15.78
CA VAL A 101 9.81 18.93 -14.57
C VAL A 101 11.29 19.25 -14.78
N PRO A 102 11.76 20.48 -14.52
CA PRO A 102 13.16 20.83 -14.66
C PRO A 102 14.06 20.02 -13.72
N GLY A 103 15.21 19.55 -14.23
CA GLY A 103 16.18 18.82 -13.40
C GLY A 103 16.67 19.57 -12.17
N GLU A 104 16.73 20.92 -12.21
CA GLU A 104 17.07 21.75 -11.04
C GLU A 104 16.02 21.63 -9.91
N LEU A 105 14.73 21.51 -10.26
CA LEU A 105 13.65 21.32 -9.28
C LEU A 105 13.72 19.91 -8.68
N VAL A 106 13.93 18.88 -9.50
CA VAL A 106 14.13 17.50 -9.04
C VAL A 106 15.32 17.40 -8.08
N GLU A 107 16.44 18.05 -8.39
CA GLU A 107 17.61 18.11 -7.51
C GLU A 107 17.29 18.80 -6.18
N GLU A 108 16.53 19.90 -6.21
CA GLU A 108 16.15 20.66 -5.02
C GLU A 108 15.17 19.88 -4.11
N ILE A 109 14.19 19.18 -4.68
CA ILE A 109 13.30 18.27 -3.94
C ILE A 109 14.12 17.17 -3.27
N SER A 110 14.98 16.47 -4.04
CA SER A 110 15.83 15.38 -3.54
C SER A 110 16.77 15.83 -2.41
N ARG A 111 17.35 17.03 -2.54
CA ARG A 111 18.18 17.64 -1.49
C ARG A 111 17.35 17.95 -0.25
N THR A 112 16.17 18.52 -0.42
CA THR A 112 15.29 18.94 0.69
C THR A 112 14.77 17.74 1.47
N THR A 113 14.33 16.67 0.81
CA THR A 113 13.87 15.43 1.47
C THR A 113 15.02 14.71 2.19
N SER A 114 16.23 14.69 1.61
CA SER A 114 17.44 14.16 2.27
C SER A 114 17.79 14.92 3.56
N GLU A 115 17.57 16.24 3.59
CA GLU A 115 17.77 17.07 4.78
C GLU A 115 16.58 17.02 5.76
N ALA A 116 15.39 16.66 5.28
CA ALA A 116 14.16 16.60 6.06
C ALA A 116 14.16 15.43 7.04
N LEU A 117 14.55 14.23 6.61
CA LEU A 117 14.56 13.03 7.45
C LEU A 117 15.29 13.22 8.80
N PRO A 118 16.54 13.69 8.87
CA PRO A 118 17.21 13.89 10.15
C PRO A 118 16.57 15.00 11.00
N LYS A 119 15.94 16.01 10.38
CA LYS A 119 15.22 17.07 11.11
C LYS A 119 13.91 16.56 11.68
N TRP A 120 13.15 15.77 10.92
CA TRP A 120 11.93 15.11 11.39
C TRP A 120 12.23 14.15 12.54
N LYS A 121 13.25 13.29 12.41
CA LYS A 121 13.68 12.39 13.50
C LYS A 121 13.99 13.16 14.78
N LYS A 122 14.70 14.28 14.64
CA LYS A 122 15.01 15.17 15.75
C LYS A 122 13.76 15.84 16.34
N ALA A 123 12.87 16.35 15.49
CA ALA A 123 11.61 16.97 15.91
C ALA A 123 10.75 15.98 16.71
N ARG A 124 10.64 14.74 16.24
CA ARG A 124 9.92 13.67 16.92
C ARG A 124 10.58 13.28 18.25
N GLU A 125 11.90 13.17 18.30
CA GLU A 125 12.64 12.87 19.55
C GLU A 125 12.52 14.01 20.58
N GLU A 126 12.51 15.27 20.14
CA GLU A 126 12.42 16.45 21.00
C GLU A 126 10.98 16.90 21.28
N ASP A 127 9.98 16.23 20.70
CA ASP A 127 8.56 16.63 20.76
C ASP A 127 8.35 18.12 20.40
N ASP A 128 8.93 18.54 19.28
CA ASP A 128 8.95 19.94 18.85
C ASP A 128 8.79 20.04 17.33
N PHE A 129 7.54 20.18 16.87
CA PHE A 129 7.23 20.35 15.46
C PHE A 129 7.93 21.56 14.82
N SER A 130 8.25 22.61 15.59
CA SER A 130 8.89 23.81 15.05
C SER A 130 10.29 23.57 14.47
N ILE A 131 10.93 22.45 14.85
CA ILE A 131 12.20 22.00 14.26
C ILE A 131 12.00 21.54 12.81
N PHE A 132 10.87 20.90 12.52
CA PHE A 132 10.55 20.35 11.21
C PHE A 132 9.78 21.34 10.32
N ALA A 133 8.94 22.20 10.91
CA ALA A 133 8.05 23.11 10.21
C ALA A 133 8.70 23.90 9.05
N PRO A 134 9.88 24.54 9.19
CA PRO A 134 10.49 25.27 8.07
C PRO A 134 10.91 24.38 6.89
N THR A 135 11.17 23.10 7.16
CA THR A 135 11.52 22.14 6.10
C THR A 135 10.26 21.60 5.44
N LEU A 136 9.20 21.35 6.22
CA LEU A 136 7.89 20.99 5.67
C LEU A 136 7.32 22.10 4.79
N GLU A 137 7.40 23.36 5.22
CA GLU A 137 7.01 24.53 4.42
C GLU A 137 7.75 24.55 3.09
N LYS A 138 9.07 24.32 3.11
CA LYS A 138 9.86 24.25 1.88
C LYS A 138 9.45 23.08 0.98
N LEU A 139 9.11 21.92 1.54
CA LEU A 139 8.63 20.79 0.76
C LEU A 139 7.27 21.09 0.11
N VAL A 140 6.31 21.63 0.86
CA VAL A 140 5.00 22.05 0.32
C VAL A 140 5.16 23.05 -0.83
N GLU A 141 6.06 24.03 -0.71
CA GLU A 141 6.36 24.96 -1.81
C GLU A 141 6.90 24.24 -3.06
N LEU A 142 7.84 23.32 -2.88
CA LEU A 142 8.46 22.59 -3.98
C LEU A 142 7.49 21.62 -4.67
N GLU A 143 6.63 20.95 -3.91
CA GLU A 143 5.63 20.03 -4.46
C GLU A 143 4.51 20.77 -5.19
N ARG A 144 4.14 21.99 -4.76
CA ARG A 144 3.27 22.88 -5.55
C ARG A 144 3.94 23.32 -6.86
N GLU A 145 5.23 23.66 -6.82
CA GLU A 145 6.00 24.00 -8.02
C GLU A 145 6.10 22.80 -8.98
N TYR A 146 6.32 21.60 -8.43
CA TYR A 146 6.29 20.35 -9.18
C TYR A 146 4.94 20.15 -9.87
N ALA A 147 3.84 20.29 -9.12
CA ALA A 147 2.50 20.15 -9.68
C ALA A 147 2.20 21.16 -10.80
N ASP A 148 2.59 22.43 -10.64
CA ASP A 148 2.46 23.47 -11.68
C ASP A 148 3.24 23.14 -12.95
N HIS A 149 4.41 22.49 -12.82
CA HIS A 149 5.18 22.02 -13.96
C HIS A 149 4.50 20.85 -14.71
N ILE A 150 3.85 19.96 -13.97
CA ILE A 150 3.13 18.82 -14.56
C ILE A 150 1.86 19.29 -15.26
N ASP A 151 0.99 20.01 -14.57
CA ASP A 151 -0.25 20.58 -15.12
C ASP A 151 -0.70 21.83 -14.32
N PRO A 152 -0.44 23.05 -14.84
CA PRO A 152 -0.75 24.29 -14.14
C PRO A 152 -2.25 24.63 -14.10
N ASP A 153 -3.07 23.95 -14.91
CA ASP A 153 -4.52 24.18 -14.97
C ASP A 153 -5.31 23.20 -14.07
N LYS A 154 -4.62 22.23 -13.48
CA LYS A 154 -5.18 21.16 -12.63
C LYS A 154 -5.01 21.48 -11.14
N ASP A 155 -5.84 20.86 -10.30
CA ASP A 155 -5.66 20.95 -8.85
C ASP A 155 -4.28 20.38 -8.46
N PRO A 156 -3.41 21.15 -7.77
CA PRO A 156 -2.09 20.68 -7.43
C PRO A 156 -2.11 19.42 -6.55
N TYR A 157 -3.12 19.23 -5.70
CA TYR A 157 -3.22 18.02 -4.88
C TYR A 157 -3.57 16.79 -5.73
N GLU A 158 -4.47 16.96 -6.71
CA GLU A 158 -4.83 15.89 -7.66
C GLU A 158 -3.60 15.46 -8.46
N VAL A 159 -2.77 16.41 -8.92
CA VAL A 159 -1.53 16.11 -9.64
C VAL A 159 -0.59 15.24 -8.79
N LEU A 160 -0.46 15.52 -7.49
CA LEU A 160 0.40 14.76 -6.58
C LEU A 160 -0.21 13.38 -6.24
N PHE A 161 -1.53 13.30 -6.04
CA PHE A 161 -2.24 12.04 -5.86
C PHE A 161 -2.04 11.09 -7.05
N GLU A 162 -2.06 11.63 -8.27
CA GLU A 162 -1.82 10.83 -9.48
C GLU A 162 -0.41 10.21 -9.55
N GLU A 163 0.57 10.63 -8.76
CA GLU A 163 1.85 9.91 -8.67
C GLU A 163 1.67 8.48 -8.13
N TYR A 164 0.62 8.26 -7.35
CA TYR A 164 0.37 7.02 -6.63
C TYR A 164 -0.88 6.30 -7.13
N GLU A 165 -1.91 7.06 -7.52
CA GLU A 165 -3.16 6.55 -8.04
C GLU A 165 -3.58 7.34 -9.29
N PRO A 166 -3.10 6.92 -10.48
CA PRO A 166 -3.22 7.72 -11.70
C PRO A 166 -4.55 7.61 -12.44
N TYR A 167 -5.39 6.63 -12.12
CA TYR A 167 -6.58 6.34 -12.92
C TYR A 167 -7.88 6.24 -12.13
N LEU A 168 -7.83 6.14 -10.80
CA LEU A 168 -8.98 6.47 -9.98
C LEU A 168 -9.05 7.99 -9.81
N GLY A 169 -10.19 8.61 -10.12
CA GLY A 169 -10.34 10.06 -10.04
C GLY A 169 -10.25 10.57 -8.59
N ILE A 170 -9.67 11.76 -8.39
CA ILE A 170 -9.61 12.39 -7.05
C ILE A 170 -11.01 12.64 -6.48
N ASP A 171 -12.00 12.91 -7.32
CA ASP A 171 -13.40 13.07 -6.90
C ASP A 171 -13.92 11.77 -6.26
N THR A 172 -13.64 10.61 -6.87
CA THR A 172 -13.98 9.29 -6.31
C THR A 172 -13.29 9.06 -4.97
N ALA A 173 -12.01 9.42 -4.84
CA ALA A 173 -11.30 9.30 -3.58
C ALA A 173 -11.86 10.24 -2.49
N GLU A 174 -12.18 11.49 -2.85
CA GLU A 174 -12.79 12.48 -1.96
C GLU A 174 -14.17 12.01 -1.46
N GLU A 175 -15.02 11.52 -2.36
CA GLU A 175 -16.35 11.01 -2.05
C GLU A 175 -16.27 9.78 -1.15
N THR A 176 -15.41 8.81 -1.48
CA THR A 176 -15.20 7.59 -0.68
C THR A 176 -14.72 7.90 0.72
N LEU A 177 -13.67 8.73 0.87
CA LEU A 177 -13.12 9.07 2.18
C LEU A 177 -14.11 9.88 3.02
N ALA A 178 -14.94 10.71 2.40
CA ALA A 178 -16.02 11.41 3.07
C ALA A 178 -17.10 10.45 3.56
N GLU A 179 -17.49 9.47 2.75
CA GLU A 179 -18.47 8.44 3.13
C GLU A 179 -17.96 7.56 4.27
N LEU A 180 -16.70 7.11 4.21
CA LEU A 180 -16.05 6.41 5.32
C LEU A 180 -16.05 7.25 6.59
N ARG A 181 -15.72 8.55 6.53
CA ARG A 181 -15.77 9.43 7.71
C ARG A 181 -17.18 9.51 8.28
N ASP A 182 -18.17 9.76 7.42
CA ASP A 182 -19.53 10.03 7.86
C ASP A 182 -20.20 8.79 8.49
N GLU A 183 -19.84 7.58 8.04
CA GLU A 183 -20.39 6.31 8.57
C GLU A 183 -19.54 5.67 9.67
N LEU A 184 -18.20 5.75 9.60
CA LEU A 184 -17.33 5.09 10.59
C LEU A 184 -17.19 5.88 11.89
N VAL A 185 -17.25 7.22 11.88
CA VAL A 185 -17.14 8.01 13.12
C VAL A 185 -18.26 7.64 14.11
N PRO A 186 -19.56 7.58 13.70
CA PRO A 186 -20.61 7.08 14.58
C PRO A 186 -20.39 5.64 15.05
N LEU A 187 -19.95 4.73 14.16
CA LEU A 187 -19.68 3.34 14.53
C LEU A 187 -18.55 3.22 15.57
N ILE A 188 -17.49 4.02 15.44
CA ILE A 188 -16.39 4.10 16.41
C ILE A 188 -16.90 4.62 17.76
N GLU A 189 -17.79 5.62 17.76
CA GLU A 189 -18.45 6.11 18.98
C GLU A 189 -19.28 5.01 19.64
N ASP A 190 -20.11 4.29 18.86
CA ASP A 190 -20.94 3.19 19.36
C ASP A 190 -20.10 2.03 19.91
N VAL A 191 -19.01 1.65 19.25
CA VAL A 191 -18.05 0.64 19.75
C VAL A 191 -17.47 1.06 21.09
N ARG A 192 -17.04 2.31 21.24
CA ARG A 192 -16.49 2.86 22.49
C ARG A 192 -17.53 2.96 23.61
N GLU A 193 -18.80 3.18 23.27
CA GLU A 193 -19.89 3.20 24.25
C GLU A 193 -20.35 1.79 24.67
N SER A 194 -19.89 0.74 23.98
CA SER A 194 -20.21 -0.65 24.31
C SER A 194 -19.56 -1.09 25.63
N ASP A 195 -20.29 -1.88 26.41
CA ASP A 195 -19.77 -2.52 27.63
C ASP A 195 -19.08 -3.88 27.33
N VAL A 196 -18.92 -4.25 26.04
CA VAL A 196 -18.31 -5.51 25.62
C VAL A 196 -16.78 -5.42 25.68
N GLU A 197 -16.16 -6.30 26.46
CA GLU A 197 -14.70 -6.51 26.47
C GLU A 197 -14.38 -7.75 25.62
N LEU A 198 -13.64 -7.56 24.52
CA LEU A 198 -13.15 -8.64 23.66
C LEU A 198 -12.00 -9.40 24.33
N ALA A 199 -11.82 -10.68 23.98
CA ALA A 199 -10.77 -11.50 24.55
C ALA A 199 -9.36 -11.04 24.13
N THR A 200 -8.42 -11.09 25.09
CA THR A 200 -6.99 -10.79 24.90
C THR A 200 -6.13 -12.00 25.29
N PRO A 201 -6.00 -13.01 24.41
CA PRO A 201 -5.39 -14.30 24.73
C PRO A 201 -3.87 -14.25 24.94
N PHE A 202 -3.21 -13.18 24.50
CA PHE A 202 -1.75 -13.06 24.52
C PHE A 202 -1.24 -12.18 25.67
N GLU A 203 -1.24 -12.70 26.90
CA GLU A 203 -0.74 -11.98 28.10
C GLU A 203 0.74 -12.26 28.44
N GLY A 204 1.40 -13.07 27.62
CA GLY A 204 2.74 -13.62 27.88
C GLY A 204 3.90 -12.83 27.27
N THR A 205 5.03 -13.52 27.13
CA THR A 205 6.17 -13.04 26.34
C THR A 205 6.50 -14.12 25.32
N TYR A 206 6.50 -13.76 24.05
CA TYR A 206 6.59 -14.66 22.91
C TYR A 206 7.88 -14.37 22.17
N ASP A 207 8.89 -15.25 22.27
CA ASP A 207 10.18 -14.98 21.65
C ASP A 207 10.08 -14.90 20.11
N ALA A 208 10.89 -14.03 19.52
CA ALA A 208 10.86 -13.75 18.09
C ALA A 208 11.16 -14.98 17.22
N GLU A 209 11.97 -15.94 17.70
CA GLU A 209 12.26 -17.17 16.95
C GLU A 209 10.99 -18.03 16.79
N THR A 210 10.22 -18.18 17.87
CA THR A 210 8.94 -18.92 17.82
C THR A 210 7.89 -18.19 16.98
N GLN A 211 7.83 -16.85 17.03
CA GLN A 211 6.96 -16.07 16.14
C GLN A 211 7.35 -16.21 14.66
N GLU A 212 8.66 -16.26 14.35
CA GLU A 212 9.13 -16.50 12.98
C GLU A 212 8.73 -17.89 12.50
N GLU A 213 8.86 -18.93 13.34
CA GLU A 213 8.41 -20.27 13.02
C GLU A 213 6.90 -20.31 12.72
N LEU A 214 6.08 -19.66 13.54
CA LEU A 214 4.63 -19.54 13.29
C LEU A 214 4.34 -18.82 11.97
N SER A 215 5.04 -17.72 11.71
CA SER A 215 4.88 -16.94 10.47
C SER A 215 5.21 -17.77 9.24
N ARG A 216 6.24 -18.64 9.32
CA ARG A 216 6.60 -19.57 8.24
C ARG A 216 5.54 -20.66 8.04
N ASP A 217 5.01 -21.25 9.11
CA ASP A 217 3.92 -22.24 9.02
C ASP A 217 2.67 -21.63 8.36
N VAL A 218 2.39 -20.37 8.67
CA VAL A 218 1.25 -19.64 8.09
C VAL A 218 1.47 -19.39 6.60
N LEU A 219 2.65 -18.92 6.20
CA LEU A 219 3.00 -18.75 4.79
C LEU A 219 2.97 -20.09 4.01
N ASP A 220 3.44 -21.18 4.62
CA ASP A 220 3.35 -22.53 4.05
C ASP A 220 1.89 -22.93 3.80
N THR A 221 1.02 -22.66 4.76
CA THR A 221 -0.41 -23.01 4.69
C THR A 221 -1.15 -22.16 3.65
N LEU A 222 -0.81 -20.87 3.56
CA LEU A 222 -1.39 -19.94 2.59
C LEU A 222 -0.87 -20.15 1.15
N GLY A 223 0.21 -20.92 0.97
CA GLY A 223 0.75 -21.28 -0.34
C GLY A 223 1.84 -20.34 -0.87
N TYR A 224 2.62 -19.69 0.00
CA TYR A 224 3.73 -18.82 -0.40
C TYR A 224 4.82 -19.59 -1.17
N ASP A 225 5.18 -19.11 -2.36
CA ASP A 225 6.23 -19.75 -3.17
C ASP A 225 7.64 -19.38 -2.66
N TRP A 226 8.20 -20.26 -1.83
CA TRP A 226 9.56 -20.14 -1.31
C TRP A 226 10.67 -20.26 -2.35
N ASP A 227 10.43 -20.83 -3.53
CA ASP A 227 11.42 -20.85 -4.62
C ASP A 227 11.52 -19.46 -5.28
N ARG A 228 10.49 -18.62 -5.13
CA ARG A 228 10.37 -17.27 -5.67
C ARG A 228 10.22 -16.20 -4.58
N GLY A 229 10.64 -16.49 -3.35
CA GLY A 229 10.47 -15.56 -2.23
C GLY A 229 11.26 -15.93 -0.98
N ARG A 230 11.16 -15.06 0.03
CA ARG A 230 11.72 -15.27 1.37
C ARG A 230 11.01 -14.38 2.40
N LEU A 231 11.17 -14.75 3.67
CA LEU A 231 10.74 -13.99 4.84
C LEU A 231 11.98 -13.56 5.63
N ASP A 232 12.03 -12.28 5.98
CA ASP A 232 13.06 -11.67 6.83
C ASP A 232 12.44 -10.66 7.83
N THR A 233 13.28 -10.07 8.69
CA THR A 233 12.85 -9.04 9.64
C THR A 233 13.27 -7.65 9.17
N ALA A 234 12.37 -6.67 9.34
CA ALA A 234 12.65 -5.25 9.13
C ALA A 234 12.00 -4.40 10.23
N PRO A 235 12.49 -3.17 10.52
CA PRO A 235 11.87 -2.27 11.49
C PRO A 235 10.43 -1.87 11.13
N HIS A 236 10.15 -1.79 9.83
CA HIS A 236 8.82 -1.62 9.26
C HIS A 236 8.62 -2.76 8.26
N PRO A 237 7.56 -3.58 8.42
CA PRO A 237 7.19 -4.59 7.44
C PRO A 237 6.95 -3.97 6.06
N PHE A 238 7.39 -4.70 5.04
CA PHE A 238 7.19 -4.37 3.64
C PHE A 238 7.47 -5.59 2.78
N SER A 239 7.00 -5.52 1.54
CA SER A 239 7.26 -6.47 0.47
C SER A 239 7.92 -5.78 -0.70
N SER A 240 8.74 -6.52 -1.44
CA SER A 240 9.48 -5.98 -2.57
C SER A 240 9.92 -7.07 -3.52
N GLY A 241 10.02 -6.73 -4.79
CA GLY A 241 10.70 -7.54 -5.78
C GLY A 241 9.90 -7.69 -7.07
N THR A 242 9.87 -8.90 -7.61
CA THR A 242 9.31 -9.20 -8.93
C THR A 242 8.62 -10.57 -8.88
N GLN A 243 7.89 -10.95 -9.93
CA GLN A 243 7.22 -12.26 -10.03
C GLN A 243 8.16 -13.47 -9.92
N PHE A 244 9.48 -13.27 -9.97
CA PHE A 244 10.50 -14.32 -9.79
C PHE A 244 11.25 -14.25 -8.45
N ASP A 245 11.04 -13.19 -7.66
CA ASP A 245 11.71 -12.94 -6.37
C ASP A 245 10.88 -11.91 -5.61
N ALA A 246 9.73 -12.32 -5.07
CA ALA A 246 8.84 -11.51 -4.26
C ALA A 246 9.15 -11.78 -2.79
N ARG A 247 9.74 -10.81 -2.11
CA ARG A 247 10.21 -10.95 -0.73
C ARG A 247 9.26 -10.25 0.21
N VAL A 248 9.09 -10.82 1.40
CA VAL A 248 8.31 -10.23 2.48
C VAL A 248 9.18 -10.02 3.71
N THR A 249 8.84 -9.03 4.50
CA THR A 249 9.46 -8.79 5.79
C THR A 249 8.39 -8.64 6.86
N THR A 250 8.72 -8.97 8.10
CA THR A 250 7.85 -8.73 9.25
C THR A 250 8.64 -8.13 10.41
N ARG A 251 7.96 -7.78 11.50
CA ARG A 251 8.55 -7.33 12.75
C ARG A 251 7.96 -8.14 13.91
N PHE A 252 8.82 -8.70 14.74
CA PHE A 252 8.40 -9.45 15.92
C PHE A 252 8.43 -8.55 17.16
N ASP A 253 7.30 -8.41 17.83
CA ASP A 253 7.18 -7.81 19.15
C ASP A 253 6.92 -8.92 20.17
N GLU A 254 7.76 -9.05 21.19
CA GLU A 254 7.61 -10.12 22.18
C GLU A 254 6.32 -10.03 23.00
N SER A 255 5.64 -8.88 22.98
CA SER A 255 4.35 -8.65 23.63
C SER A 255 3.14 -8.80 22.70
N ASP A 256 3.35 -8.82 21.38
CA ASP A 256 2.27 -8.87 20.39
C ASP A 256 2.60 -9.84 19.23
N PRO A 257 2.41 -11.15 19.46
CA PRO A 257 2.59 -12.15 18.41
C PRO A 257 1.50 -12.08 17.32
N LEU A 258 0.33 -11.52 17.64
CA LEU A 258 -0.78 -11.40 16.70
C LEU A 258 -0.50 -10.34 15.64
N GLY A 259 0.03 -9.18 16.04
CA GLY A 259 0.46 -8.14 15.11
C GLY A 259 1.54 -8.62 14.14
N ALA A 260 2.53 -9.38 14.61
CA ALA A 260 3.55 -9.96 13.74
C ALA A 260 2.98 -10.97 12.72
N LEU A 261 2.00 -11.78 13.16
CA LEU A 261 1.31 -12.72 12.31
C LEU A 261 0.46 -12.01 11.25
N MET A 262 -0.39 -11.07 11.65
CA MET A 262 -1.24 -10.30 10.72
C MET A 262 -0.39 -9.48 9.74
N SER A 263 0.71 -8.87 10.20
CA SER A 263 1.67 -8.21 9.32
C SER A 263 2.29 -9.17 8.30
N THR A 264 2.57 -10.42 8.68
CA THR A 264 3.06 -11.43 7.73
C THR A 264 2.00 -11.77 6.68
N VAL A 265 0.73 -11.91 7.08
CA VAL A 265 -0.39 -12.16 6.15
C VAL A 265 -0.63 -10.96 5.22
N HIS A 266 -0.48 -9.73 5.72
CA HIS A 266 -0.54 -8.51 4.93
C HIS A 266 0.51 -8.51 3.81
N GLU A 267 1.78 -8.73 4.17
CA GLU A 267 2.87 -8.76 3.18
C GLU A 267 2.78 -9.96 2.24
N PHE A 268 2.20 -11.07 2.70
CA PHE A 268 1.86 -12.19 1.83
C PHE A 268 0.88 -11.78 0.73
N GLY A 269 -0.17 -11.02 1.06
CA GLY A 269 -1.12 -10.55 0.05
C GLY A 269 -0.47 -9.69 -1.04
N HIS A 270 0.43 -8.79 -0.65
CA HIS A 270 1.27 -8.06 -1.62
C HIS A 270 2.17 -8.97 -2.46
N ALA A 271 2.84 -9.93 -1.83
CA ALA A 271 3.73 -10.85 -2.54
C ALA A 271 2.97 -11.74 -3.52
N THR A 272 1.75 -12.19 -3.18
CA THR A 272 0.92 -13.02 -4.07
C THR A 272 0.48 -12.25 -5.30
N TYR A 273 0.11 -10.98 -5.17
CA TYR A 273 -0.13 -10.14 -6.34
C TYR A 273 1.10 -10.08 -7.24
N THR A 274 2.28 -9.79 -6.64
CA THR A 274 3.54 -9.73 -7.39
C THR A 274 3.86 -11.07 -8.08
N GLN A 275 3.66 -12.21 -7.40
CA GLN A 275 3.90 -13.55 -7.95
C GLN A 275 2.86 -13.95 -9.01
N GLY A 276 1.64 -13.42 -8.95
CA GLY A 276 0.57 -13.64 -9.92
C GLY A 276 0.69 -12.82 -11.20
N LEU A 277 1.61 -11.85 -11.26
CA LEU A 277 1.92 -11.10 -12.48
C LEU A 277 2.51 -12.04 -13.56
N PRO A 278 2.22 -11.84 -14.87
CA PRO A 278 2.69 -12.75 -15.92
C PRO A 278 4.22 -12.78 -16.05
N ASP A 279 4.79 -14.00 -16.01
CA ASP A 279 6.23 -14.25 -16.15
C ASP A 279 6.79 -13.70 -17.49
N GLU A 280 6.03 -13.85 -18.58
CA GLU A 280 6.41 -13.40 -19.92
C GLU A 280 6.43 -11.88 -20.09
N GLN A 281 5.72 -11.16 -19.21
CA GLN A 281 5.65 -9.71 -19.19
C GLN A 281 6.71 -9.07 -18.28
N TYR A 282 7.66 -9.85 -17.75
CA TYR A 282 8.77 -9.32 -16.96
C TYR A 282 9.51 -8.17 -17.66
N GLY A 283 9.66 -7.06 -16.93
CA GLY A 283 10.30 -5.84 -17.40
C GLY A 283 9.43 -5.00 -18.33
N THR A 284 8.12 -5.21 -18.33
CA THR A 284 7.14 -4.32 -18.97
C THR A 284 6.12 -3.88 -17.91
N PRO A 285 5.36 -2.80 -18.16
CA PRO A 285 4.22 -2.41 -17.32
C PRO A 285 3.20 -3.55 -17.09
N LEU A 286 3.03 -4.48 -18.02
CA LEU A 286 2.11 -5.61 -17.85
C LEU A 286 2.63 -6.66 -16.85
N GLY A 287 3.93 -6.63 -16.53
CA GLY A 287 4.55 -7.43 -15.47
C GLY A 287 4.81 -6.61 -14.21
N GLN A 288 4.08 -5.51 -14.01
CA GLN A 288 4.11 -4.66 -12.83
C GLN A 288 2.72 -4.57 -12.22
N ALA A 289 2.67 -4.32 -10.91
CA ALA A 289 1.41 -4.00 -10.25
C ALA A 289 0.84 -2.68 -10.76
N ARG A 290 -0.49 -2.58 -10.75
CA ARG A 290 -1.21 -1.48 -11.36
C ARG A 290 -0.90 -0.13 -10.70
N ASP A 291 -1.14 -0.02 -9.40
CA ASP A 291 -0.96 1.16 -8.56
C ASP A 291 -0.99 0.75 -7.08
N LEU A 292 -0.89 1.72 -6.17
CA LEU A 292 -0.91 1.42 -4.74
C LEU A 292 -2.28 0.98 -4.21
N THR A 293 -3.38 1.48 -4.77
CA THR A 293 -4.74 1.11 -4.33
C THR A 293 -5.00 -0.36 -4.60
N VAL A 294 -4.73 -0.81 -5.84
CA VAL A 294 -4.86 -2.21 -6.22
C VAL A 294 -3.87 -3.05 -5.41
N HIS A 295 -2.62 -2.61 -5.25
CA HIS A 295 -1.63 -3.38 -4.51
C HIS A 295 -2.01 -3.57 -3.02
N GLU A 296 -2.51 -2.52 -2.37
CA GLU A 296 -3.02 -2.55 -0.99
C GLU A 296 -4.30 -3.37 -0.87
N SER A 297 -5.17 -3.38 -1.88
CA SER A 297 -6.34 -4.26 -1.84
C SER A 297 -5.97 -5.73 -1.71
N GLN A 298 -4.82 -6.13 -2.28
CA GLN A 298 -4.34 -7.50 -2.18
C GLN A 298 -3.76 -7.80 -0.80
N SER A 299 -3.06 -6.88 -0.15
CA SER A 299 -2.64 -7.10 1.25
C SER A 299 -3.83 -7.16 2.19
N ARG A 300 -4.79 -6.24 2.05
CA ARG A 300 -5.95 -6.12 2.93
C ARG A 300 -6.95 -7.25 2.76
N VAL A 301 -7.16 -7.76 1.55
CA VAL A 301 -8.07 -8.91 1.37
C VAL A 301 -7.56 -10.15 2.11
N TRP A 302 -6.25 -10.38 2.08
CA TRP A 302 -5.63 -11.49 2.80
C TRP A 302 -5.53 -11.23 4.31
N GLU A 303 -5.09 -10.04 4.73
CA GLU A 303 -4.97 -9.70 6.15
C GLU A 303 -6.33 -9.70 6.85
N ASN A 304 -7.30 -8.98 6.29
CA ASN A 304 -8.52 -8.63 7.00
C ASN A 304 -9.67 -9.55 6.64
N ASN A 305 -10.10 -9.57 5.36
CA ASN A 305 -11.26 -10.34 4.94
C ASN A 305 -11.03 -11.86 5.14
N VAL A 306 -9.80 -12.33 4.90
CA VAL A 306 -9.40 -13.72 5.18
C VAL A 306 -8.84 -13.83 6.60
N GLY A 307 -7.69 -13.21 6.89
CA GLY A 307 -6.88 -13.45 8.09
C GLY A 307 -7.52 -13.07 9.43
N ARG A 308 -8.49 -12.14 9.43
CA ARG A 308 -9.26 -11.75 10.62
C ARG A 308 -10.66 -12.36 10.66
N SER A 309 -10.98 -13.32 9.79
CA SER A 309 -12.26 -14.04 9.78
C SER A 309 -12.31 -15.17 10.82
N ARG A 310 -13.52 -15.55 11.26
CA ARG A 310 -13.71 -16.77 12.07
C ARG A 310 -13.27 -18.01 11.30
N ALA A 311 -13.54 -18.05 10.00
CA ALA A 311 -13.19 -19.15 9.11
C ALA A 311 -11.68 -19.45 9.13
N PHE A 312 -10.87 -18.40 9.07
CA PHE A 312 -9.41 -18.52 9.17
C PHE A 312 -8.99 -19.09 10.52
N TRP A 313 -9.52 -18.57 11.63
CA TRP A 313 -9.12 -19.02 12.96
C TRP A 313 -9.51 -20.47 13.28
N GLU A 314 -10.57 -21.02 12.65
CA GLU A 314 -10.87 -22.45 12.75
C GLU A 314 -9.73 -23.34 12.22
N ASN A 315 -8.99 -22.87 11.21
CA ASN A 315 -7.86 -23.58 10.62
C ASN A 315 -6.51 -23.23 11.27
N PHE A 316 -6.27 -21.96 11.59
CA PHE A 316 -4.95 -21.47 12.02
C PHE A 316 -4.71 -21.51 13.52
N LEU A 317 -5.75 -21.48 14.37
CA LEU A 317 -5.58 -21.56 15.83
C LEU A 317 -4.81 -22.82 16.29
N PRO A 318 -5.00 -24.02 15.70
CA PRO A 318 -4.15 -25.18 15.99
C PRO A 318 -2.64 -24.92 15.81
N LEU A 319 -2.22 -24.18 14.78
CA LEU A 319 -0.82 -23.83 14.55
C LEU A 319 -0.30 -22.88 15.65
N VAL A 320 -1.11 -21.88 16.01
CA VAL A 320 -0.78 -20.96 17.11
C VAL A 320 -0.58 -21.73 18.41
N LYS A 321 -1.47 -22.68 18.74
CA LYS A 321 -1.37 -23.51 19.94
C LYS A 321 -0.18 -24.47 19.94
N GLU A 322 0.27 -24.93 18.77
CA GLU A 322 1.48 -25.75 18.67
C GLU A 322 2.73 -24.95 19.02
N ARG A 323 2.76 -23.67 18.67
CA ARG A 323 3.89 -22.76 18.90
C ARG A 323 3.85 -22.14 20.30
N PHE A 324 2.66 -21.84 20.82
CA PHE A 324 2.48 -21.14 22.09
C PHE A 324 1.64 -21.97 23.07
N SER A 325 2.29 -22.58 24.06
CA SER A 325 1.61 -23.41 25.07
C SER A 325 0.66 -22.61 25.97
N ASP A 326 0.89 -21.31 26.13
CA ASP A 326 0.11 -20.46 27.04
C ASP A 326 -1.29 -20.13 26.47
N VAL A 327 -1.55 -20.44 25.19
CA VAL A 327 -2.85 -20.27 24.52
C VAL A 327 -3.56 -21.59 24.22
N GLU A 328 -3.15 -22.71 24.84
CA GLU A 328 -3.74 -24.05 24.61
C GLU A 328 -5.26 -24.09 24.80
N ASP A 329 -5.79 -23.31 25.74
CA ASP A 329 -7.21 -23.29 26.11
C ASP A 329 -8.04 -22.25 25.31
N VAL A 330 -7.39 -21.37 24.54
CA VAL A 330 -8.05 -20.30 23.76
C VAL A 330 -9.00 -20.89 22.72
N SER A 331 -10.20 -20.38 22.61
CA SER A 331 -11.19 -20.78 21.60
C SER A 331 -11.03 -20.01 20.29
N VAL A 332 -11.69 -20.50 19.24
CA VAL A 332 -11.73 -19.78 17.94
C VAL A 332 -12.39 -18.42 18.10
N GLU A 333 -13.46 -18.32 18.90
CA GLU A 333 -14.13 -17.04 19.13
C GLU A 333 -13.21 -16.06 19.87
N GLU A 334 -12.54 -16.48 20.94
CA GLU A 334 -11.60 -15.61 21.68
C GLU A 334 -10.44 -15.12 20.80
N MET A 335 -9.98 -15.94 19.84
CA MET A 335 -8.93 -15.51 18.89
C MET A 335 -9.49 -14.57 17.81
N TYR A 336 -10.70 -14.83 17.34
CA TYR A 336 -11.39 -13.95 16.41
C TYR A 336 -11.68 -12.58 17.04
N GLU A 337 -12.11 -12.54 18.30
CA GLU A 337 -12.30 -11.32 19.08
C GLU A 337 -10.97 -10.56 19.20
N ALA A 338 -9.88 -11.23 19.60
CA ALA A 338 -8.55 -10.63 19.72
C ALA A 338 -8.03 -10.03 18.41
N ALA A 339 -8.26 -10.72 17.29
CA ALA A 339 -7.86 -10.24 15.97
C ALA A 339 -8.67 -9.03 15.48
N ASN A 340 -9.75 -8.67 16.16
CA ASN A 340 -10.69 -7.62 15.77
C ASN A 340 -10.97 -6.62 16.89
N GLU A 341 -10.09 -6.56 17.89
CA GLU A 341 -10.11 -5.54 18.93
C GLU A 341 -9.98 -4.15 18.30
N VAL A 342 -10.77 -3.21 18.81
CA VAL A 342 -10.70 -1.78 18.46
C VAL A 342 -9.96 -1.08 19.58
N TYR A 343 -8.85 -0.42 19.26
CA TYR A 343 -7.98 0.17 20.27
C TYR A 343 -8.42 1.61 20.57
N GLU A 344 -9.25 1.76 21.60
CA GLU A 344 -9.94 3.03 21.92
C GLU A 344 -9.01 4.23 22.14
N ASP A 345 -7.79 3.98 22.64
CA ASP A 345 -6.79 5.00 22.99
C ASP A 345 -5.64 5.10 21.97
N ASN A 346 -5.73 4.39 20.83
CA ASN A 346 -4.64 4.36 19.87
C ASN A 346 -4.48 5.70 19.11
N LEU A 347 -3.28 6.26 19.15
CA LEU A 347 -2.91 7.46 18.39
C LEU A 347 -2.12 7.13 17.12
N ILE A 348 -1.59 5.92 17.02
CA ILE A 348 -0.56 5.55 16.05
C ILE A 348 -1.18 4.77 14.90
N ARG A 349 -1.17 5.37 13.70
CA ARG A 349 -1.80 4.79 12.49
C ARG A 349 -1.33 3.36 12.18
N VAL A 350 -0.04 3.08 12.32
CA VAL A 350 0.54 1.77 12.00
C VAL A 350 0.18 0.68 13.02
N GLU A 351 -0.42 1.07 14.15
CA GLU A 351 -0.89 0.19 15.22
C GLU A 351 -2.44 0.21 15.30
N ALA A 352 -3.11 0.90 14.38
CA ALA A 352 -4.56 1.01 14.37
C ALA A 352 -5.23 -0.29 13.93
N ASP A 353 -6.38 -0.57 14.54
CA ASP A 353 -7.28 -1.64 14.14
C ASP A 353 -7.96 -1.34 12.80
N GLU A 354 -8.62 -2.35 12.24
CA GLU A 354 -9.26 -2.28 10.92
C GLU A 354 -10.34 -1.19 10.83
N LEU A 355 -11.01 -0.84 11.93
CA LEU A 355 -12.07 0.17 11.93
C LEU A 355 -11.49 1.58 12.01
N THR A 356 -10.64 1.85 13.01
CA THR A 356 -10.12 3.20 13.28
C THR A 356 -9.05 3.65 12.29
N TYR A 357 -8.35 2.70 11.63
CA TYR A 357 -7.30 2.95 10.64
C TYR A 357 -7.69 4.00 9.60
N HIS A 358 -8.93 3.95 9.12
CA HIS A 358 -9.43 4.85 8.07
C HIS A 358 -9.49 6.31 8.52
N MET A 359 -9.80 6.58 9.78
CA MET A 359 -9.82 7.97 10.28
C MET A 359 -8.42 8.55 10.36
N HIS A 360 -7.40 7.75 10.67
CA HIS A 360 -6.01 8.19 10.57
C HIS A 360 -5.65 8.65 9.14
N ILE A 361 -6.15 7.94 8.12
CA ILE A 361 -5.94 8.31 6.71
C ILE A 361 -6.71 9.58 6.34
N VAL A 362 -7.99 9.68 6.72
CA VAL A 362 -8.82 10.87 6.45
C VAL A 362 -8.19 12.14 7.04
N VAL A 363 -7.68 12.10 8.28
CA VAL A 363 -6.99 13.25 8.89
C VAL A 363 -5.82 13.71 8.03
N ARG A 364 -4.97 12.78 7.59
CA ARG A 364 -3.79 13.08 6.77
C ARG A 364 -4.18 13.64 5.42
N PHE A 365 -5.12 12.99 4.75
CA PHE A 365 -5.66 13.44 3.47
C PHE A 365 -6.19 14.87 3.53
N GLU A 366 -7.04 15.18 4.50
CA GLU A 366 -7.65 16.50 4.64
C GLU A 366 -6.59 17.58 4.93
N ILE A 367 -5.60 17.29 5.78
CA ILE A 367 -4.50 18.21 6.09
C ILE A 367 -3.58 18.42 4.89
N GLU A 368 -3.16 17.34 4.22
CA GLU A 368 -2.31 17.44 3.02
C GLU A 368 -2.98 18.22 1.92
N LYS A 369 -4.26 17.95 1.65
CA LYS A 369 -5.03 18.65 0.64
C LYS A 369 -5.13 20.14 0.94
N ALA A 370 -5.44 20.51 2.18
CA ALA A 370 -5.49 21.89 2.62
C ALA A 370 -4.10 22.57 2.53
N LEU A 371 -3.03 21.86 2.91
CA LEU A 371 -1.65 22.34 2.77
C LEU A 371 -1.30 22.57 1.31
N ILE A 372 -1.51 21.61 0.41
CA ILE A 372 -1.12 21.76 -1.00
C ILE A 372 -1.95 22.83 -1.71
N ARG A 373 -3.25 22.94 -1.41
CA ARG A 373 -4.13 24.00 -1.94
C ARG A 373 -3.88 25.40 -1.34
N GLY A 374 -3.12 25.49 -0.25
CA GLY A 374 -2.84 26.76 0.44
C GLY A 374 -4.02 27.32 1.21
N GLU A 375 -4.84 26.42 1.74
CA GLU A 375 -5.97 26.74 2.60
C GLU A 375 -5.55 26.88 4.07
N ILE A 376 -4.44 26.24 4.45
CA ILE A 376 -3.79 26.36 5.76
C ILE A 376 -2.28 26.55 5.60
N GLU A 377 -1.66 27.15 6.61
CA GLU A 377 -0.21 27.26 6.75
C GLU A 377 0.38 26.11 7.58
N VAL A 378 1.67 25.83 7.41
CA VAL A 378 2.34 24.70 8.09
C VAL A 378 2.32 24.81 9.61
N ASP A 379 2.35 26.01 10.18
CA ASP A 379 2.28 26.21 11.64
C ASP A 379 0.90 25.91 12.25
N GLU A 380 -0.14 25.79 11.43
CA GLU A 380 -1.50 25.41 11.86
C GLU A 380 -1.65 23.88 11.99
N VAL A 381 -0.73 23.08 11.42
CA VAL A 381 -0.83 21.61 11.35
C VAL A 381 -0.98 20.94 12.72
N PRO A 382 -0.19 21.28 13.78
CA PRO A 382 -0.29 20.56 15.05
C PRO A 382 -1.68 20.68 15.70
N GLU A 383 -2.26 21.88 15.72
CA GLU A 383 -3.57 22.09 16.34
C GLU A 383 -4.68 21.46 15.49
N LEU A 384 -4.63 21.64 14.17
CA LEU A 384 -5.62 21.04 13.26
C LEU A 384 -5.59 19.51 13.31
N TRP A 385 -4.40 18.91 13.40
CA TRP A 385 -4.23 17.48 13.59
C TRP A 385 -4.93 17.01 14.86
N ASN A 386 -4.65 17.68 15.98
CA ASN A 386 -5.20 17.30 17.28
C ASN A 386 -6.72 17.47 17.33
N ASP A 387 -7.25 18.55 16.74
CA ASP A 387 -8.69 18.79 16.65
C ASP A 387 -9.38 17.70 15.82
N LYS A 388 -8.80 17.31 14.68
CA LYS A 388 -9.37 16.24 13.84
C LYS A 388 -9.27 14.85 14.46
N TYR A 389 -8.18 14.57 15.18
CA TYR A 389 -8.07 13.32 15.96
C TYR A 389 -9.15 13.25 17.04
N GLU A 390 -9.38 14.35 17.76
CA GLU A 390 -10.45 14.41 18.77
C GLU A 390 -11.83 14.29 18.13
N GLU A 391 -12.06 14.90 16.96
CA GLU A 391 -13.33 14.85 16.24
C GLU A 391 -13.64 13.45 15.66
N TYR A 392 -12.68 12.82 15.00
CA TYR A 392 -12.92 11.58 14.23
C TYR A 392 -12.60 10.31 15.01
N LEU A 393 -11.64 10.37 15.93
CA LEU A 393 -11.24 9.22 16.75
C LEU A 393 -11.64 9.39 18.22
N GLY A 394 -12.04 10.58 18.69
CA GLY A 394 -12.37 10.83 20.10
C GLY A 394 -11.18 10.80 21.06
N VAL A 395 -9.96 10.77 20.52
CA VAL A 395 -8.70 10.81 21.26
C VAL A 395 -7.86 11.99 20.79
N ARG A 396 -7.07 12.57 21.69
CA ARG A 396 -6.21 13.71 21.37
C ARG A 396 -4.76 13.40 21.73
N PRO A 397 -3.80 13.55 20.80
CA PRO A 397 -2.39 13.43 21.13
C PRO A 397 -1.96 14.44 22.20
N ASP A 398 -1.20 13.97 23.20
CA ASP A 398 -0.58 14.82 24.22
C ASP A 398 0.73 15.47 23.72
N THR A 399 1.32 14.91 22.67
CA THR A 399 2.63 15.27 22.11
C THR A 399 2.54 15.41 20.60
N ASP A 400 3.37 16.26 20.00
CA ASP A 400 3.53 16.30 18.53
C ASP A 400 4.13 14.98 18.03
N ALA A 401 4.97 14.32 18.86
CA ALA A 401 5.62 13.05 18.55
C ALA A 401 4.64 11.90 18.26
N ASP A 402 3.55 11.84 19.02
CA ASP A 402 2.42 10.91 18.82
C ASP A 402 1.29 11.54 17.98
N GLY A 403 1.36 12.86 17.74
CA GLY A 403 0.50 13.61 16.83
C GLY A 403 1.08 13.72 15.43
N CYS A 404 1.17 14.94 14.91
CA CYS A 404 1.53 15.23 13.51
C CYS A 404 2.96 14.80 13.10
N LEU A 405 3.84 14.44 14.04
CA LEU A 405 5.19 13.90 13.73
C LEU A 405 5.24 12.37 13.70
N GLN A 406 4.12 11.66 13.94
CA GLN A 406 4.15 10.21 14.05
C GLN A 406 4.60 9.49 12.77
N ASP A 407 4.30 10.08 11.60
CA ASP A 407 4.60 9.50 10.30
C ASP A 407 5.76 10.18 9.57
N ILE A 408 6.54 9.36 8.87
CA ILE A 408 7.73 9.79 8.12
C ILE A 408 7.41 10.42 6.75
N HIS A 409 6.21 10.17 6.20
CA HIS A 409 5.85 10.42 4.80
C HIS A 409 6.10 11.86 4.32
N TRP A 410 5.70 12.86 5.11
CA TRP A 410 5.95 14.26 4.76
C TRP A 410 7.43 14.64 4.77
N SER A 411 8.28 13.92 5.52
CA SER A 411 9.74 14.12 5.43
C SER A 411 10.34 13.57 4.13
N HIS A 412 9.62 12.70 3.43
CA HIS A 412 9.98 12.19 2.11
C HIS A 412 9.33 13.00 0.96
N GLY A 413 8.51 14.01 1.25
CA GLY A 413 7.75 14.75 0.23
C GLY A 413 6.57 13.96 -0.35
N SER A 414 6.14 12.88 0.31
CA SER A 414 5.03 12.04 -0.17
C SER A 414 3.68 12.65 0.21
N PHE A 415 3.11 13.46 -0.67
CA PHE A 415 1.76 14.04 -0.55
C PHE A 415 0.82 13.39 -1.57
N GLY A 416 -0.42 13.08 -1.17
CA GLY A 416 -1.34 12.31 -2.02
C GLY A 416 -1.14 10.79 -1.92
N TYR A 417 -0.23 10.35 -1.04
CA TYR A 417 0.09 8.92 -0.84
C TYR A 417 -0.91 8.22 0.10
N PHE A 418 -1.22 8.82 1.25
CA PHE A 418 -2.05 8.15 2.27
C PHE A 418 -3.43 7.67 1.80
N PRO A 419 -4.17 8.37 0.92
CA PRO A 419 -5.49 7.92 0.47
C PRO A 419 -5.50 6.50 -0.07
N THR A 420 -4.44 6.08 -0.76
CA THR A 420 -4.35 4.75 -1.39
C THR A 420 -4.49 3.62 -0.38
N TYR A 421 -4.15 3.84 0.89
CA TYR A 421 -4.33 2.84 1.93
C TYR A 421 -5.81 2.52 2.21
N SER A 422 -6.65 3.56 2.38
CA SER A 422 -8.08 3.35 2.62
C SER A 422 -8.81 2.90 1.36
N LEU A 423 -8.42 3.42 0.20
CA LEU A 423 -8.95 2.96 -1.08
C LEU A 423 -8.64 1.47 -1.31
N GLY A 424 -7.45 1.00 -0.88
CA GLY A 424 -7.08 -0.41 -0.90
C GLY A 424 -8.02 -1.28 -0.06
N SER A 425 -8.30 -0.91 1.20
CA SER A 425 -9.26 -1.66 2.03
C SER A 425 -10.67 -1.67 1.46
N VAL A 426 -11.12 -0.56 0.88
CA VAL A 426 -12.42 -0.49 0.22
C VAL A 426 -12.49 -1.46 -0.96
N LEU A 427 -11.47 -1.43 -1.84
CA LEU A 427 -11.38 -2.36 -2.96
C LEU A 427 -11.25 -3.81 -2.48
N ALA A 428 -10.53 -4.08 -1.40
CA ALA A 428 -10.40 -5.43 -0.84
C ALA A 428 -11.77 -6.03 -0.49
N ALA A 429 -12.64 -5.27 0.17
CA ALA A 429 -13.99 -5.72 0.50
C ALA A 429 -14.84 -5.96 -0.75
N GLN A 430 -14.78 -5.06 -1.75
CA GLN A 430 -15.49 -5.23 -3.02
C GLN A 430 -15.02 -6.48 -3.79
N LEU A 431 -13.70 -6.72 -3.85
CA LEU A 431 -13.13 -7.91 -4.47
C LEU A 431 -13.53 -9.19 -3.71
N TYR A 432 -13.48 -9.17 -2.39
CA TYR A 432 -13.86 -10.32 -1.57
C TYR A 432 -15.34 -10.68 -1.73
N ALA A 433 -16.23 -9.68 -1.70
CA ALA A 433 -17.66 -9.89 -1.90
C ALA A 433 -17.94 -10.53 -3.28
N LYS A 434 -17.24 -10.08 -4.32
CA LYS A 434 -17.36 -10.69 -5.65
C LYS A 434 -16.81 -12.12 -5.69
N ALA A 435 -15.67 -12.37 -5.07
CA ALA A 435 -15.08 -13.71 -5.00
C ALA A 435 -15.98 -14.69 -4.25
N ASP A 436 -16.62 -14.27 -3.15
CA ASP A 436 -17.59 -15.10 -2.41
C ASP A 436 -18.85 -15.42 -3.23
N GLU A 437 -19.28 -14.52 -4.13
CA GLU A 437 -20.36 -14.82 -5.08
C GLU A 437 -19.96 -15.87 -6.13
N ASP A 438 -18.72 -15.78 -6.62
CA ASP A 438 -18.23 -16.59 -7.74
C ASP A 438 -17.69 -17.96 -7.32
N ILE A 439 -17.18 -18.10 -6.10
CA ILE A 439 -16.57 -19.31 -5.55
C ILE A 439 -17.58 -20.04 -4.67
N ASP A 440 -17.85 -21.31 -5.01
CA ASP A 440 -18.73 -22.15 -4.18
C ASP A 440 -18.11 -22.41 -2.79
N ASP A 441 -18.78 -21.93 -1.74
CA ASP A 441 -18.42 -22.14 -0.31
C ASP A 441 -17.02 -21.63 0.06
N LEU A 442 -16.64 -20.43 -0.40
CA LEU A 442 -15.33 -19.81 -0.12
C LEU A 442 -14.98 -19.86 1.38
N ASP A 443 -15.91 -19.48 2.24
CA ASP A 443 -15.77 -19.54 3.70
C ASP A 443 -15.50 -20.96 4.23
N GLY A 444 -16.07 -21.98 3.58
CA GLY A 444 -15.79 -23.39 3.86
C GLY A 444 -14.40 -23.84 3.43
N GLN A 445 -13.92 -23.32 2.30
CA GLN A 445 -12.56 -23.59 1.82
C GLN A 445 -11.52 -22.96 2.76
N ILE A 446 -11.73 -21.71 3.19
CA ILE A 446 -10.86 -21.04 4.18
C ILE A 446 -10.79 -21.85 5.48
N ARG A 447 -11.94 -22.32 6.00
CA ARG A 447 -12.01 -23.20 7.19
C ARG A 447 -11.25 -24.52 7.02
N ALA A 448 -11.15 -25.01 5.79
CA ALA A 448 -10.43 -26.24 5.46
C ALA A 448 -8.94 -26.02 5.16
N GLY A 449 -8.47 -24.77 5.08
CA GLY A 449 -7.13 -24.42 4.63
C GLY A 449 -6.92 -24.65 3.13
N GLU A 450 -7.99 -24.54 2.35
CA GLU A 450 -7.99 -24.69 0.89
C GLU A 450 -8.05 -23.29 0.26
N PHE A 451 -6.93 -22.80 -0.29
CA PHE A 451 -6.82 -21.42 -0.81
C PHE A 451 -6.66 -21.34 -2.33
N ASP A 452 -6.54 -22.48 -3.01
CA ASP A 452 -6.24 -22.55 -4.45
C ASP A 452 -7.30 -21.81 -5.29
N ASP A 453 -8.59 -22.02 -5.03
CA ASP A 453 -9.67 -21.38 -5.80
C ASP A 453 -9.67 -19.85 -5.62
N PHE A 454 -9.36 -19.37 -4.41
CA PHE A 454 -9.30 -17.93 -4.14
C PHE A 454 -8.06 -17.27 -4.79
N HIS A 455 -6.90 -17.93 -4.71
CA HIS A 455 -5.69 -17.51 -5.45
C HIS A 455 -5.93 -17.48 -6.95
N ASP A 456 -6.55 -18.52 -7.51
CA ASP A 456 -6.87 -18.61 -8.92
C ASP A 456 -7.86 -17.51 -9.34
N TRP A 457 -8.84 -17.18 -8.48
CA TRP A 457 -9.78 -16.09 -8.73
C TRP A 457 -9.08 -14.73 -8.74
N LEU A 458 -8.24 -14.43 -7.75
CA LEU A 458 -7.47 -13.18 -7.71
C LEU A 458 -6.50 -13.09 -8.89
N THR A 459 -5.83 -14.18 -9.25
CA THR A 459 -4.94 -14.22 -10.40
C THR A 459 -5.70 -13.97 -11.70
N THR A 460 -6.85 -14.61 -11.86
CA THR A 460 -7.67 -14.53 -13.08
C THR A 460 -8.30 -13.15 -13.24
N ASN A 461 -8.75 -12.52 -12.17
CA ASN A 461 -9.51 -11.28 -12.26
C ASN A 461 -8.66 -10.03 -12.04
N ILE A 462 -7.53 -10.14 -11.34
CA ILE A 462 -6.66 -9.01 -10.99
C ILE A 462 -5.22 -9.23 -11.46
N HIS A 463 -4.53 -10.26 -10.95
CA HIS A 463 -3.06 -10.28 -11.01
C HIS A 463 -2.51 -10.39 -12.43
N GLN A 464 -3.09 -11.25 -13.28
CA GLN A 464 -2.55 -11.52 -14.61
C GLN A 464 -2.57 -10.29 -15.55
N TYR A 465 -3.30 -9.23 -15.20
CA TYR A 465 -3.45 -8.07 -16.06
C TYR A 465 -2.34 -7.04 -15.89
N GLY A 466 -1.64 -7.04 -14.74
CA GLY A 466 -0.69 -5.97 -14.40
C GLY A 466 -1.26 -4.59 -14.71
N CYS A 467 -0.57 -3.81 -15.56
CA CYS A 467 -1.04 -2.51 -16.01
C CYS A 467 -1.85 -2.51 -17.33
N LEU A 468 -2.46 -3.63 -17.75
CA LEU A 468 -3.27 -3.69 -18.98
C LEU A 468 -4.43 -2.68 -18.92
N TYR A 469 -5.23 -2.81 -17.88
CA TYR A 469 -6.37 -1.93 -17.60
C TYR A 469 -5.94 -0.68 -16.84
N THR A 470 -6.75 0.38 -16.96
CA THR A 470 -6.75 1.45 -15.96
C THR A 470 -7.39 0.91 -14.68
N THR A 471 -7.21 1.61 -13.55
CA THR A 471 -7.70 1.15 -12.24
C THR A 471 -9.21 0.97 -12.24
N ASP A 472 -9.97 1.95 -12.74
CA ASP A 472 -11.43 1.87 -12.84
C ASP A 472 -11.87 0.73 -13.79
N ASP A 473 -11.23 0.58 -14.96
CA ASP A 473 -11.53 -0.51 -15.90
C ASP A 473 -11.21 -1.89 -15.30
N LEU A 474 -10.14 -2.02 -14.50
CA LEU A 474 -9.75 -3.27 -13.84
C LEU A 474 -10.83 -3.67 -12.82
N ILE A 475 -11.32 -2.71 -12.04
CA ILE A 475 -12.35 -2.93 -11.03
C ILE A 475 -13.67 -3.33 -11.70
N GLU A 476 -14.10 -2.62 -12.75
CA GLU A 476 -15.31 -2.99 -13.50
C GLU A 476 -15.17 -4.35 -14.18
N HIS A 477 -13.99 -4.69 -14.70
CA HIS A 477 -13.72 -6.00 -15.29
C HIS A 477 -13.81 -7.13 -14.24
N ALA A 478 -13.22 -6.92 -13.06
CA ALA A 478 -13.15 -7.94 -12.01
C ALA A 478 -14.49 -8.11 -11.26
N THR A 479 -15.22 -7.01 -11.04
CA THR A 479 -16.39 -6.99 -10.15
C THR A 479 -17.72 -6.80 -10.89
N GLY A 480 -17.69 -6.27 -12.12
CA GLY A 480 -18.87 -5.93 -12.89
C GLY A 480 -19.49 -4.57 -12.54
N GLU A 481 -18.86 -3.78 -11.67
CA GLU A 481 -19.29 -2.43 -11.30
C GLU A 481 -18.11 -1.50 -10.97
N SER A 482 -18.39 -0.21 -10.85
CA SER A 482 -17.38 0.80 -10.48
C SER A 482 -16.92 0.64 -9.04
N PHE A 483 -15.81 1.28 -8.69
CA PHE A 483 -15.33 1.39 -7.31
C PHE A 483 -16.43 1.94 -6.37
N THR A 484 -16.70 1.27 -5.24
CA THR A 484 -17.70 1.71 -4.24
C THR A 484 -17.28 1.33 -2.80
N ALA A 485 -17.63 2.19 -1.84
CA ALA A 485 -17.43 1.94 -0.41
C ALA A 485 -18.46 0.98 0.21
N ASP A 486 -19.58 0.74 -0.49
CA ASP A 486 -20.75 0.01 0.05
C ASP A 486 -20.36 -1.34 0.68
N TYR A 487 -19.57 -2.15 -0.04
CA TYR A 487 -19.17 -3.48 0.45
C TYR A 487 -18.32 -3.42 1.70
N PHE A 488 -17.42 -2.43 1.79
CA PHE A 488 -16.58 -2.25 2.98
C PHE A 488 -17.44 -1.83 4.17
N LEU A 489 -18.33 -0.86 3.97
CA LEU A 489 -19.22 -0.35 5.01
C LEU A 489 -20.18 -1.43 5.51
N ASP A 490 -20.80 -2.19 4.63
CA ASP A 490 -21.67 -3.32 5.00
C ASP A 490 -20.88 -4.35 5.83
N TYR A 491 -19.68 -4.72 5.37
CA TYR A 491 -18.82 -5.69 6.03
C TYR A 491 -18.40 -5.24 7.44
N VAL A 492 -17.92 -4.01 7.61
CA VAL A 492 -17.49 -3.53 8.94
C VAL A 492 -18.68 -3.30 9.87
N ASN A 493 -19.83 -2.80 9.37
CA ASN A 493 -21.03 -2.65 10.18
C ASN A 493 -21.54 -4.01 10.69
N GLU A 494 -21.62 -5.03 9.83
CA GLU A 494 -22.04 -6.37 10.25
C GLU A 494 -21.06 -6.98 11.26
N LYS A 495 -19.76 -6.89 10.96
CA LYS A 495 -18.70 -7.47 11.79
C LYS A 495 -18.60 -6.83 13.17
N TYR A 496 -18.46 -5.51 13.22
CA TYR A 496 -18.28 -4.78 14.48
C TYR A 496 -19.58 -4.63 15.25
N GLY A 497 -20.73 -4.55 14.56
CA GLY A 497 -22.03 -4.62 15.21
C GLY A 497 -22.24 -5.94 15.95
N ALA A 498 -21.83 -7.06 15.36
CA ALA A 498 -21.88 -8.36 16.02
C ALA A 498 -20.85 -8.53 17.15
N LEU A 499 -19.63 -8.02 16.98
CA LEU A 499 -18.55 -8.13 17.99
C LEU A 499 -18.85 -7.32 19.25
N TYR A 500 -19.42 -6.12 19.10
CA TYR A 500 -19.65 -5.19 20.20
C TYR A 500 -21.13 -5.09 20.62
N ASP A 501 -21.96 -6.04 20.18
CA ASP A 501 -23.41 -6.12 20.49
C ASP A 501 -24.18 -4.80 20.19
N LEU A 502 -23.88 -4.17 19.05
CA LEU A 502 -24.54 -2.93 18.59
C LEU A 502 -25.90 -3.25 17.92
N GLU A 503 -26.90 -2.37 18.11
CA GLU A 503 -28.33 -2.65 17.82
C GLU A 503 -28.73 -2.90 16.35
#